data_AF-A0AAE8HDW8-F1
#
_entry.id   AF-A0AAE8HDW8-F1
#
_cell.length_a   1.000
_cell.length_b   1.000
_cell.length_c   1.000
_cell.angle_alpha   90.00
_cell.angle_beta   90.00
_cell.angle_gamma   90.00
#
_symmetry.space_group_name_H-M   'P 1'
#
loop_
_entity.id
_entity.type
_entity.pdbx_description
1 polymer ?
#
loop_
_entity_poly.entity_id
_entity_poly.type
_entity_poly.pdbx_seq_one_letter_code
_entity_poly.pdbx_strand_id
1 'polypeptide(L)'
;MLVQPGTPANSSSTAVPLGLGSSSALPIDARNARGLLNELIRRPLSENTFSERLACMRADPTITSWQALTRDPEGLQKLQDNERKAWSSPAAADKSLPTLAQALTKKGVWLPEVENFNVNILKNLTTQVAEKYLAQFQSILQDPAPAKAQDVSIVRGAPSAGKTTFLKDQFSLNTDAVKNMIQDRMPGTGMMQVHDQAVALVQQFSASMEKRLAQPLTRDALYLWPNDVKQKITGVTKVSTGPNLNFHDIQVDLTTLCCPILKRGTDEAVMNFDVLSRFFSAGLEHRNQTMALVKDNQSLLKEYSLSAWDGTKNVLVAQLEPYSKAIVVKDQAIFDSLTARDKDAIKAEIDRVRDTVIDTHFIDTFTAPLADEPANAFRSVLSAYMGMTFKQALEQHSQRKPVVTSIASRVLTGVVPG
;
A
#
# COMPACT_ATOMS: atom_id res chain seq x y z
N MET A 1 35.99 68.61 4.68
CA MET A 1 35.57 69.26 5.94
C MET A 1 34.24 68.63 6.35
N LEU A 2 34.28 67.83 7.43
CA LEU A 2 33.20 67.27 8.27
C LEU A 2 31.88 66.80 7.65
N VAL A 3 31.64 65.47 7.68
CA VAL A 3 30.35 64.87 8.07
C VAL A 3 30.62 63.61 8.92
N GLN A 4 29.88 63.51 10.05
CA GLN A 4 30.00 62.53 11.14
C GLN A 4 29.60 61.08 10.77
N PRO A 5 30.03 60.07 11.56
CA PRO A 5 29.62 58.68 11.38
C PRO A 5 28.29 58.37 12.11
N GLY A 6 27.32 57.85 11.35
CA GLY A 6 26.05 57.33 11.86
C GLY A 6 26.09 55.82 12.11
N THR A 7 25.68 55.47 13.32
CA THR A 7 25.58 54.14 13.96
C THR A 7 24.75 53.11 13.18
N PRO A 8 25.09 51.81 13.20
CA PRO A 8 24.25 50.76 12.62
C PRO A 8 22.99 50.49 13.46
N ALA A 9 21.86 50.30 12.78
CA ALA A 9 20.58 49.93 13.39
C ALA A 9 20.57 48.43 13.76
N ASN A 10 20.44 48.15 15.06
CA ASN A 10 20.06 46.84 15.58
C ASN A 10 18.60 46.55 15.19
N SER A 11 18.38 45.60 14.29
CA SER A 11 17.07 44.97 14.06
C SER A 11 17.05 43.56 14.67
N SER A 12 16.98 43.48 16.01
CA SER A 12 16.59 42.26 16.70
C SER A 12 15.06 42.22 16.76
N SER A 13 14.45 41.52 15.79
CA SER A 13 13.06 41.11 15.85
C SER A 13 12.92 40.07 16.96
N THR A 14 12.55 40.52 18.16
CA THR A 14 12.11 39.67 19.26
C THR A 14 10.76 39.06 18.88
N ALA A 15 10.79 37.75 18.62
CA ALA A 15 9.59 36.92 18.55
C ALA A 15 8.81 37.05 19.86
N VAL A 16 7.55 37.46 19.76
CA VAL A 16 6.59 37.43 20.86
C VAL A 16 6.32 35.97 21.21
N PRO A 17 6.60 35.51 22.44
CA PRO A 17 6.21 34.17 22.87
C PRO A 17 4.70 34.16 23.11
N LEU A 18 3.96 33.39 22.31
CA LEU A 18 2.58 33.04 22.65
C LEU A 18 2.60 32.15 23.90
N GLY A 19 1.86 32.57 24.91
CA GLY A 19 1.88 32.05 26.28
C GLY A 19 1.76 30.54 26.37
N LEU A 20 2.83 29.93 26.90
CA LEU A 20 2.83 28.60 27.47
C LEU A 20 2.08 28.65 28.81
N GLY A 21 0.91 28.01 28.87
CA GLY A 21 0.41 27.47 30.12
C GLY A 21 1.35 26.36 30.57
N SER A 22 2.17 26.68 31.57
CA SER A 22 3.17 25.79 32.15
C SER A 22 2.53 24.60 32.87
N SER A 23 2.73 23.42 32.32
CA SER A 23 2.98 22.21 33.11
C SER A 23 4.24 21.58 32.51
N SER A 24 5.21 21.27 33.35
CA SER A 24 6.41 20.52 32.99
C SER A 24 5.99 19.11 32.54
N ALA A 25 5.55 18.99 31.29
CA ALA A 25 5.28 17.71 30.69
C ALA A 25 6.62 17.00 30.49
N LEU A 26 6.82 15.90 31.20
CA LEU A 26 7.91 14.96 30.93
C LEU A 26 7.98 14.72 29.41
N PRO A 27 9.17 14.62 28.82
CA PRO A 27 9.29 14.29 27.40
C PRO A 27 8.50 13.01 27.12
N ILE A 28 7.70 13.05 26.04
CA ILE A 28 6.86 11.92 25.66
C ILE A 28 7.78 10.83 25.09
N ASP A 29 7.76 9.66 25.72
CA ASP A 29 8.55 8.50 25.35
C ASP A 29 7.67 7.24 25.30
N ALA A 30 8.25 6.12 24.85
CA ALA A 30 7.51 4.87 24.69
C ALA A 30 6.90 4.34 26.01
N ARG A 31 7.40 4.76 27.18
CA ARG A 31 6.94 4.29 28.50
C ARG A 31 5.72 5.06 28.97
N ASN A 32 5.64 6.36 28.66
CA ASN A 32 4.54 7.23 29.11
C ASN A 32 3.49 7.53 28.04
N ALA A 33 3.78 7.32 26.76
CA ALA A 33 2.93 7.71 25.62
C ALA A 33 1.48 7.23 25.73
N ARG A 34 1.25 5.97 26.12
CA ARG A 34 -0.11 5.42 26.27
C ARG A 34 -0.88 6.03 27.43
N GLY A 35 -0.22 6.24 28.57
CA GLY A 35 -0.84 6.88 29.74
C GLY A 35 -1.27 8.31 29.42
N LEU A 36 -0.36 9.09 28.85
CA LEU A 36 -0.64 10.46 28.43
C LEU A 36 -1.71 10.51 27.34
N LEU A 37 -1.68 9.60 26.36
CA LEU A 37 -2.71 9.55 25.32
C LEU A 37 -4.11 9.35 25.93
N ASN A 38 -4.27 8.47 26.92
CA ASN A 38 -5.56 8.25 27.58
C ASN A 38 -6.06 9.50 28.30
N GLU A 39 -5.17 10.29 28.92
CA GLU A 39 -5.53 11.57 29.53
C GLU A 39 -5.96 12.59 28.46
N LEU A 40 -5.21 12.69 27.35
CA LEU A 40 -5.52 13.58 26.23
C LEU A 40 -6.85 13.24 25.54
N ILE A 41 -7.20 11.94 25.46
CA ILE A 41 -8.47 11.47 24.90
C ILE A 41 -9.67 11.95 25.71
N ARG A 42 -9.55 11.97 27.04
CA ARG A 42 -10.63 12.36 27.97
C ARG A 42 -10.83 13.87 28.10
N ARG A 43 -9.92 14.68 27.54
CA ARG A 43 -10.06 16.13 27.55
C ARG A 43 -11.28 16.57 26.73
N PRO A 44 -11.90 17.72 27.08
CA PRO A 44 -13.00 18.27 26.31
C PRO A 44 -12.64 18.43 24.82
N LEU A 45 -13.58 18.12 23.93
CA LEU A 45 -13.38 18.26 22.46
C LEU A 45 -13.12 19.70 22.00
N SER A 46 -13.37 20.70 22.85
CA SER A 46 -13.00 22.09 22.61
C SER A 46 -11.51 22.36 22.73
N GLU A 47 -10.75 21.49 23.40
CA GLU A 47 -9.30 21.58 23.49
C GLU A 47 -8.63 20.92 22.27
N ASN A 48 -7.74 21.66 21.61
CA ASN A 48 -6.90 21.09 20.58
C ASN A 48 -5.79 20.26 21.22
N THR A 49 -5.85 18.94 21.04
CA THR A 49 -4.86 17.98 21.58
C THR A 49 -4.12 17.24 20.47
N PHE A 50 -4.25 17.70 19.21
CA PHE A 50 -3.70 16.99 18.05
C PHE A 50 -2.19 16.78 18.16
N SER A 51 -1.44 17.82 18.50
CA SER A 51 0.03 17.79 18.55
C SER A 51 0.56 16.81 19.59
N GLU A 52 -0.03 16.81 20.78
CA GLU A 52 0.35 15.94 21.89
C GLU A 52 -0.03 14.48 21.61
N ARG A 53 -1.23 14.24 21.05
CA ARG A 53 -1.63 12.88 20.66
C ARG A 53 -0.76 12.31 19.53
N LEU A 54 -0.37 13.15 18.56
CA LEU A 54 0.57 12.77 17.52
C LEU A 54 1.96 12.48 18.09
N ALA A 55 2.41 13.24 19.10
CA ALA A 55 3.67 12.98 19.79
C ALA A 55 3.64 11.63 20.54
N CYS A 56 2.54 11.27 21.20
CA CYS A 56 2.34 9.94 21.78
C CYS A 56 2.45 8.84 20.72
N MET A 57 1.79 9.04 19.56
CA MET A 57 1.87 8.09 18.44
C MET A 57 3.30 7.93 17.91
N ARG A 58 4.07 9.01 17.79
CA ARG A 58 5.48 8.93 17.35
C ARG A 58 6.38 8.25 18.37
N ALA A 59 6.09 8.42 19.66
CA ALA A 59 6.86 7.84 20.74
C ALA A 59 6.62 6.32 20.91
N ASP A 60 5.39 5.85 20.67
CA ASP A 60 5.04 4.42 20.69
C ASP A 60 4.54 3.94 19.31
N PRO A 61 5.34 3.16 18.55
CA PRO A 61 4.99 2.70 17.21
C PRO A 61 3.79 1.74 17.18
N THR A 62 3.34 1.25 18.34
CA THR A 62 2.18 0.35 18.45
C THR A 62 0.85 1.08 18.61
N ILE A 63 0.87 2.41 18.74
CA ILE A 63 -0.32 3.26 18.71
C ILE A 63 -0.66 3.58 17.26
N THR A 64 -1.88 3.29 16.81
CA THR A 64 -2.35 3.62 15.46
C THR A 64 -2.99 5.00 15.39
N SER A 65 -3.14 5.54 14.18
CA SER A 65 -3.72 6.86 13.97
C SER A 65 -5.18 6.94 14.40
N TRP A 66 -5.96 5.86 14.25
CA TRP A 66 -7.34 5.87 14.73
C TRP A 66 -7.41 5.83 16.26
N GLN A 67 -6.48 5.18 16.95
CA GLN A 67 -6.42 5.17 18.42
C GLN A 67 -6.05 6.55 18.96
N ALA A 68 -5.08 7.22 18.32
CA ALA A 68 -4.60 8.50 18.80
C ALA A 68 -5.44 9.70 18.34
N LEU A 69 -5.91 9.70 17.09
CA LEU A 69 -6.34 10.93 16.40
C LEU A 69 -7.84 10.95 16.05
N THR A 70 -8.63 10.10 16.71
CA THR A 70 -10.10 10.15 16.65
C THR A 70 -10.68 10.75 17.92
N ARG A 71 -11.95 11.16 17.84
CA ARG A 71 -12.70 11.74 18.97
C ARG A 71 -13.18 10.69 19.97
N ASP A 72 -13.46 9.47 19.50
CA ASP A 72 -13.93 8.35 20.32
C ASP A 72 -13.25 7.03 19.91
N PRO A 73 -11.98 6.83 20.31
CA PRO A 73 -11.26 5.58 20.03
C PRO A 73 -11.82 4.37 20.79
N GLU A 74 -12.46 4.56 21.95
CA GLU A 74 -13.05 3.45 22.72
C GLU A 74 -14.21 2.79 21.96
N GLY A 75 -15.07 3.60 21.32
CA GLY A 75 -16.11 3.10 20.43
C GLY A 75 -15.57 2.34 19.22
N LEU A 76 -14.45 2.79 18.66
CA LEU A 76 -13.80 2.16 17.50
C LEU A 76 -13.06 0.86 17.86
N GLN A 77 -12.52 0.75 19.07
CA GLN A 77 -11.86 -0.48 19.55
C GLN A 77 -12.80 -1.68 19.50
N LYS A 78 -14.09 -1.49 19.84
CA LYS A 78 -15.12 -2.55 19.75
C LYS A 78 -15.27 -3.10 18.33
N LEU A 79 -15.12 -2.25 17.31
CA LEU A 79 -15.19 -2.66 15.91
C LEU A 79 -13.96 -3.47 15.52
N GLN A 80 -12.77 -3.02 15.91
CA GLN A 80 -11.53 -3.77 15.68
C GLN A 80 -11.57 -5.15 16.35
N ASP A 81 -12.10 -5.24 17.58
CA ASP A 81 -12.22 -6.50 18.29
C ASP A 81 -13.22 -7.45 17.61
N ASN A 82 -14.32 -6.92 17.07
CA ASN A 82 -15.28 -7.70 16.28
C ASN A 82 -14.65 -8.23 14.98
N GLU A 83 -13.85 -7.43 14.28
CA GLU A 83 -13.12 -7.86 13.08
C GLU A 83 -12.10 -8.96 13.40
N ARG A 84 -11.34 -8.82 14.50
CA ARG A 84 -10.42 -9.86 14.96
C ARG A 84 -11.15 -11.16 15.28
N LYS A 85 -12.30 -11.08 15.94
CA LYS A 85 -13.18 -12.23 16.19
C LYS A 85 -13.67 -12.86 14.88
N ALA A 86 -13.98 -12.06 13.86
CA ALA A 86 -14.41 -12.57 12.56
C ALA A 86 -13.33 -13.42 11.89
N TRP A 87 -12.05 -13.14 12.15
CA TRP A 87 -10.93 -13.95 11.66
C TRP A 87 -10.70 -15.22 12.47
N SER A 88 -10.74 -15.14 13.81
CA SER A 88 -10.47 -16.30 14.66
C SER A 88 -11.67 -17.24 14.82
N SER A 89 -12.88 -16.71 14.74
CA SER A 89 -14.14 -17.43 14.96
C SER A 89 -15.29 -16.77 14.18
N PRO A 90 -15.39 -17.02 12.86
CA PRO A 90 -16.33 -16.31 11.99
C PRO A 90 -17.81 -16.41 12.39
N ALA A 91 -18.21 -17.48 13.08
CA ALA A 91 -19.58 -17.68 13.56
C ALA A 91 -19.93 -16.80 14.78
N ALA A 92 -18.92 -16.31 15.52
CA ALA A 92 -19.08 -15.50 16.72
C ALA A 92 -18.97 -13.99 16.46
N ALA A 93 -18.66 -13.58 15.23
CA ALA A 93 -18.60 -12.17 14.85
C ALA A 93 -19.98 -11.61 14.57
N ASP A 94 -20.25 -10.41 15.10
CA ASP A 94 -21.47 -9.69 14.82
C ASP A 94 -21.42 -9.10 13.41
N LYS A 95 -22.23 -9.67 12.51
CA LYS A 95 -22.32 -9.24 11.11
C LYS A 95 -23.13 -7.96 10.91
N SER A 96 -23.78 -7.44 11.95
CA SER A 96 -24.53 -6.18 11.89
C SER A 96 -23.65 -4.95 12.11
N LEU A 97 -22.47 -5.13 12.72
CA LEU A 97 -21.53 -4.04 12.96
C LEU A 97 -20.79 -3.66 11.67
N PRO A 98 -20.55 -2.34 11.43
CA PRO A 98 -19.70 -1.90 10.34
C PRO A 98 -18.25 -2.30 10.58
N THR A 99 -17.47 -2.36 9.51
CA THR A 99 -16.01 -2.49 9.61
C THR A 99 -15.40 -1.23 10.25
N LEU A 100 -14.21 -1.35 10.83
CA LEU A 100 -13.46 -0.21 11.35
C LEU A 100 -13.25 0.83 10.23
N ALA A 101 -12.82 0.40 9.05
CA ALA A 101 -12.64 1.26 7.89
C ALA A 101 -13.94 2.02 7.52
N GLN A 102 -15.10 1.36 7.55
CA GLN A 102 -16.39 2.01 7.30
C GLN A 102 -16.72 3.07 8.37
N ALA A 103 -16.49 2.77 9.65
CA ALA A 103 -16.72 3.74 10.72
C ALA A 103 -15.80 4.96 10.60
N LEU A 104 -14.54 4.76 10.22
CA LEU A 104 -13.55 5.83 10.02
C LEU A 104 -13.88 6.77 8.84
N THR A 105 -14.78 6.40 7.93
CA THR A 105 -15.23 7.30 6.84
C THR A 105 -16.26 8.35 7.29
N LYS A 106 -16.83 8.21 8.49
CA LYS A 106 -17.91 9.08 8.96
C LYS A 106 -17.38 10.46 9.35
N LYS A 107 -18.17 11.50 9.03
CA LYS A 107 -17.88 12.88 9.43
C LYS A 107 -17.87 13.00 10.96
N GLY A 108 -16.93 13.76 11.50
CA GLY A 108 -16.80 14.03 12.94
C GLY A 108 -16.10 12.92 13.73
N VAL A 109 -15.59 11.88 13.07
CA VAL A 109 -14.85 10.79 13.76
C VAL A 109 -13.41 11.22 14.08
N TRP A 110 -12.77 11.91 13.15
CA TRP A 110 -11.39 12.36 13.30
C TRP A 110 -11.31 13.71 14.04
N LEU A 111 -10.13 14.00 14.60
CA LEU A 111 -9.81 15.36 15.03
C LEU A 111 -9.82 16.33 13.82
N PRO A 112 -10.17 17.62 14.00
CA PRO A 112 -10.33 18.58 12.90
C PRO A 112 -9.12 18.68 11.96
N GLU A 113 -7.91 18.62 12.49
CA GLU A 113 -6.65 18.64 11.73
C GLU A 113 -6.58 17.44 10.77
N VAL A 114 -6.90 16.25 11.29
CA VAL A 114 -6.89 15.01 10.51
C VAL A 114 -8.02 15.00 9.49
N GLU A 115 -9.19 15.53 9.81
CA GLU A 115 -10.26 15.73 8.82
C GLU A 115 -9.79 16.62 7.66
N ASN A 116 -9.09 17.73 7.95
CA ASN A 116 -8.55 18.61 6.92
C ASN A 116 -7.50 17.91 6.05
N PHE A 117 -6.58 17.14 6.64
CA PHE A 117 -5.60 16.37 5.86
C PHE A 117 -6.28 15.30 4.99
N ASN A 118 -7.24 14.57 5.55
CA ASN A 118 -8.03 13.56 4.85
C ASN A 118 -8.78 14.17 3.64
N VAL A 119 -9.43 15.32 3.82
CA VAL A 119 -10.10 16.04 2.72
C VAL A 119 -9.11 16.43 1.62
N ASN A 120 -7.92 16.92 1.97
CA ASN A 120 -6.90 17.27 0.99
C ASN A 120 -6.35 16.06 0.24
N ILE A 121 -6.18 14.91 0.90
CA ILE A 121 -5.79 13.66 0.26
C ILE A 121 -6.87 13.21 -0.75
N LEU A 122 -8.14 13.25 -0.35
CA LEU A 122 -9.26 12.92 -1.25
C LEU A 122 -9.32 13.85 -2.47
N LYS A 123 -9.05 15.15 -2.29
CA LYS A 123 -8.91 16.11 -3.40
C LYS A 123 -7.76 15.72 -4.34
N ASN A 124 -6.58 15.40 -3.81
CA ASN A 124 -5.43 14.98 -4.62
C ASN A 124 -5.74 13.73 -5.45
N LEU A 125 -6.36 12.71 -4.83
CA LEU A 125 -6.81 11.51 -5.53
C LEU A 125 -7.85 11.84 -6.63
N THR A 126 -8.73 12.82 -6.37
CA THR A 126 -9.73 13.27 -7.35
C THR A 126 -9.06 13.89 -8.58
N THR A 127 -8.04 14.73 -8.38
CA THR A 127 -7.26 15.31 -9.49
C THR A 127 -6.56 14.24 -10.32
N GLN A 128 -5.91 13.27 -9.67
CA GLN A 128 -5.23 12.16 -10.37
C GLN A 128 -6.21 11.31 -11.22
N VAL A 129 -7.40 11.02 -10.69
CA VAL A 129 -8.45 10.34 -11.45
C VAL A 129 -8.94 11.23 -12.60
N ALA A 130 -9.17 12.53 -12.37
CA ALA A 130 -9.65 13.44 -13.38
C ALA A 130 -8.70 13.56 -14.58
N GLU A 131 -7.39 13.60 -14.35
CA GLU A 131 -6.38 13.60 -15.42
C GLU A 131 -6.44 12.32 -16.27
N LYS A 132 -6.61 11.15 -15.65
CA LYS A 132 -6.65 9.85 -16.34
C LYS A 132 -7.98 9.54 -17.02
N TYR A 133 -9.08 10.02 -16.45
CA TYR A 133 -10.43 9.85 -16.99
C TYR A 133 -10.94 11.09 -17.73
N LEU A 134 -10.06 12.03 -18.10
CA LEU A 134 -10.43 13.31 -18.71
C LEU A 134 -11.36 13.13 -19.92
N ALA A 135 -11.07 12.17 -20.80
CA ALA A 135 -11.90 11.88 -21.97
C ALA A 135 -13.31 11.39 -21.59
N GLN A 136 -13.46 10.57 -20.53
CA GLN A 136 -14.79 10.18 -20.02
C GLN A 136 -15.53 11.39 -19.44
N PHE A 137 -14.84 12.24 -18.67
CA PHE A 137 -15.45 13.45 -18.10
C PHE A 137 -15.87 14.45 -19.20
N GLN A 138 -15.05 14.64 -20.23
CA GLN A 138 -15.39 15.47 -21.38
C GLN A 138 -16.58 14.91 -22.16
N SER A 139 -16.60 13.59 -22.41
CA SER A 139 -17.72 12.92 -23.08
C SER A 139 -19.03 13.06 -22.30
N ILE A 140 -19.03 12.91 -20.97
CA ILE A 140 -20.22 13.14 -20.11
C ILE A 140 -20.76 14.57 -20.28
N LEU A 141 -19.87 15.55 -20.47
CA LEU A 141 -20.25 16.96 -20.60
C LEU A 141 -20.67 17.36 -22.02
N GLN A 142 -20.25 16.61 -23.04
CA GLN A 142 -20.37 17.01 -24.45
C GLN A 142 -21.33 16.13 -25.27
N ASP A 143 -21.56 14.87 -24.89
CA ASP A 143 -22.35 13.91 -25.66
C ASP A 143 -23.57 13.36 -24.89
N PRO A 144 -24.72 13.14 -25.54
CA PRO A 144 -25.89 12.47 -24.95
C PRO A 144 -25.73 10.94 -24.84
N ALA A 145 -24.65 10.36 -25.37
CA ALA A 145 -24.34 8.94 -25.23
C ALA A 145 -23.63 8.66 -23.89
N PRO A 146 -23.93 7.55 -23.20
CA PRO A 146 -23.23 7.20 -21.97
C PRO A 146 -21.74 6.99 -22.24
N ALA A 147 -20.89 7.57 -21.40
CA ALA A 147 -19.43 7.41 -21.50
C ALA A 147 -19.06 5.92 -21.52
N LYS A 148 -18.21 5.52 -22.47
CA LYS A 148 -17.70 4.14 -22.53
C LYS A 148 -16.89 3.85 -21.26
N ALA A 149 -17.26 2.79 -20.55
CA ALA A 149 -16.49 2.29 -19.41
C ALA A 149 -15.04 2.01 -19.85
N GLN A 150 -14.05 2.43 -19.04
CA GLN A 150 -12.66 2.08 -19.29
C GLN A 150 -12.40 0.64 -18.85
N ASP A 151 -11.27 0.11 -19.31
CA ASP A 151 -10.82 -1.20 -18.85
C ASP A 151 -10.51 -1.16 -17.35
N VAL A 152 -10.91 -2.22 -16.66
CA VAL A 152 -10.58 -2.46 -15.26
C VAL A 152 -9.53 -3.54 -15.23
N SER A 153 -8.43 -3.30 -14.51
CA SER A 153 -7.36 -4.28 -14.36
C SER A 153 -7.36 -4.94 -13.00
N ILE A 154 -7.15 -6.25 -12.99
CA ILE A 154 -6.76 -7.04 -11.83
C ILE A 154 -5.36 -7.56 -12.11
N VAL A 155 -4.37 -7.00 -11.41
CA VAL A 155 -2.98 -7.45 -11.47
C VAL A 155 -2.67 -8.20 -10.18
N ARG A 156 -2.80 -9.53 -10.24
CA ARG A 156 -2.57 -10.44 -9.13
C ARG A 156 -1.08 -10.76 -9.01
N GLY A 157 -0.55 -10.64 -7.80
CA GLY A 157 0.85 -11.00 -7.53
C GLY A 157 1.31 -10.53 -6.17
N ALA A 158 2.30 -11.25 -5.63
CA ALA A 158 2.94 -10.91 -4.36
C ALA A 158 3.57 -9.49 -4.41
N PRO A 159 3.88 -8.90 -3.24
CA PRO A 159 4.69 -7.68 -3.19
C PRO A 159 5.99 -7.87 -3.98
N SER A 160 6.42 -6.87 -4.76
CA SER A 160 7.62 -6.95 -5.63
C SER A 160 7.55 -7.88 -6.84
N ALA A 161 6.40 -8.48 -7.15
CA ALA A 161 6.25 -9.32 -8.35
C ALA A 161 6.27 -8.55 -9.70
N GLY A 162 6.50 -7.22 -9.70
CA GLY A 162 6.51 -6.43 -10.94
C GLY A 162 5.14 -6.00 -11.46
N LYS A 163 4.12 -5.89 -10.58
CA LYS A 163 2.75 -5.47 -10.94
C LYS A 163 2.70 -4.13 -11.68
N THR A 164 3.59 -3.20 -11.33
CA THR A 164 3.65 -1.85 -11.92
C THR A 164 3.77 -1.86 -13.44
N THR A 165 4.41 -2.88 -14.04
CA THR A 165 4.51 -3.04 -15.51
C THR A 165 3.14 -3.04 -16.19
N PHE A 166 2.12 -3.60 -15.56
CA PHE A 166 0.75 -3.66 -16.09
C PHE A 166 -0.12 -2.46 -15.68
N LEU A 167 0.32 -1.67 -14.70
CA LEU A 167 -0.45 -0.56 -14.12
C LEU A 167 0.05 0.83 -14.55
N LYS A 168 1.27 0.95 -15.10
CA LYS A 168 1.99 2.21 -15.35
C LYS A 168 1.19 3.28 -16.10
N ASP A 169 0.33 2.87 -17.03
CA ASP A 169 -0.47 3.81 -17.84
C ASP A 169 -1.93 3.95 -17.38
N GLN A 170 -2.31 3.22 -16.33
CA GLN A 170 -3.67 3.20 -15.80
C GLN A 170 -3.75 3.97 -14.48
N PHE A 171 -4.90 4.58 -14.19
CA PHE A 171 -5.17 4.98 -12.82
C PHE A 171 -5.29 3.72 -11.96
N SER A 172 -4.38 3.53 -11.01
CA SER A 172 -4.45 2.45 -10.03
C SER A 172 -4.47 3.03 -8.62
N LEU A 173 -5.55 2.76 -7.89
CA LEU A 173 -5.66 3.22 -6.52
C LEU A 173 -4.77 2.35 -5.62
N ASN A 174 -3.67 2.95 -5.13
CA ASN A 174 -2.68 2.29 -4.29
C ASN A 174 -2.79 2.77 -2.83
N THR A 175 -3.02 1.86 -1.90
CA THR A 175 -3.13 2.17 -0.47
C THR A 175 -1.81 2.68 0.12
N ASP A 176 -0.66 2.18 -0.34
CA ASP A 176 0.65 2.65 0.12
C ASP A 176 0.94 4.08 -0.35
N ALA A 177 0.51 4.45 -1.56
CA ALA A 177 0.58 5.84 -2.00
C ALA A 177 -0.24 6.78 -1.09
N VAL A 178 -1.42 6.32 -0.63
CA VAL A 178 -2.22 7.08 0.35
C VAL A 178 -1.52 7.15 1.71
N LYS A 179 -0.88 6.07 2.18
CA LYS A 179 -0.07 6.11 3.41
C LYS A 179 1.04 7.14 3.32
N ASN A 180 1.74 7.22 2.18
CA ASN A 180 2.76 8.25 1.94
C ASN A 180 2.18 9.66 2.04
N MET A 181 1.04 9.92 1.40
CA MET A 181 0.36 11.22 1.53
C MET A 181 -0.03 11.56 2.98
N ILE A 182 -0.40 10.56 3.78
CA ILE A 182 -0.69 10.74 5.22
C ILE A 182 0.61 11.05 5.98
N GLN A 183 1.67 10.28 5.76
CA GLN A 183 2.97 10.47 6.42
C GLN A 183 3.61 11.81 6.08
N ASP A 184 3.40 12.33 4.87
CA ASP A 184 3.84 13.68 4.49
C ASP A 184 3.16 14.78 5.33
N ARG A 185 1.93 14.54 5.80
CA ARG A 185 1.20 15.44 6.71
C ARG A 185 1.49 15.16 8.18
N MET A 186 1.93 13.95 8.50
CA MET A 186 2.32 13.52 9.84
C MET A 186 3.72 12.88 9.84
N PRO A 187 4.80 13.67 9.64
CA PRO A 187 6.15 13.13 9.53
C PRO A 187 6.56 12.34 10.77
N GLY A 188 7.38 11.31 10.60
CA GLY A 188 7.87 10.46 11.69
C GLY A 188 6.89 9.39 12.18
N THR A 189 5.78 9.19 11.48
CA THR A 189 4.82 8.10 11.73
C THR A 189 5.13 6.89 10.85
N GLY A 190 4.90 5.68 11.35
CA GLY A 190 5.12 4.43 10.61
C GLY A 190 3.94 4.02 9.71
N MET A 191 4.22 3.27 8.65
CA MET A 191 3.22 2.77 7.68
C MET A 191 2.08 2.00 8.34
N MET A 192 2.38 1.19 9.37
CA MET A 192 1.39 0.42 10.11
C MET A 192 0.51 1.30 11.00
N GLN A 193 1.05 2.41 11.52
CA GLN A 193 0.28 3.33 12.36
C GLN A 193 -0.83 4.01 11.56
N VAL A 194 -0.56 4.31 10.28
CA VAL A 194 -1.51 5.00 9.39
C VAL A 194 -2.33 4.06 8.48
N HIS A 195 -2.17 2.74 8.63
CA HIS A 195 -2.76 1.76 7.70
C HIS A 195 -4.29 1.85 7.65
N ASP A 196 -4.97 1.78 8.79
CA ASP A 196 -6.44 1.77 8.84
C ASP A 196 -7.04 3.09 8.32
N GLN A 197 -6.36 4.21 8.55
CA GLN A 197 -6.74 5.51 7.99
C GLN A 197 -6.61 5.52 6.46
N ALA A 198 -5.51 4.98 5.93
CA ALA A 198 -5.32 4.87 4.48
C ALA A 198 -6.38 3.95 3.84
N VAL A 199 -6.70 2.81 4.48
CA VAL A 199 -7.76 1.90 4.02
C VAL A 199 -9.13 2.62 4.02
N ALA A 200 -9.45 3.36 5.08
CA ALA A 200 -10.69 4.14 5.16
C ALA A 200 -10.78 5.20 4.04
N LEU A 201 -9.70 5.93 3.77
CA LEU A 201 -9.65 6.92 2.69
C LEU A 201 -9.80 6.29 1.30
N VAL A 202 -9.10 5.18 1.05
CA VAL A 202 -9.22 4.40 -0.20
C VAL A 202 -10.65 3.90 -0.40
N GLN A 203 -11.30 3.42 0.67
CA GLN A 203 -12.67 2.96 0.64
C GLN A 203 -13.66 4.10 0.38
N GLN A 204 -13.52 5.23 1.09
CA GLN A 204 -14.35 6.42 0.91
C GLN A 204 -14.25 6.97 -0.51
N PHE A 205 -13.01 7.06 -1.02
CA PHE A 205 -12.73 7.51 -2.38
C PHE A 205 -13.34 6.57 -3.42
N SER A 206 -13.05 5.27 -3.30
CA SER A 206 -13.56 4.25 -4.22
C SER A 206 -15.09 4.26 -4.27
N ALA A 207 -15.77 4.22 -3.13
CA ALA A 207 -17.23 4.19 -3.09
C ALA A 207 -17.87 5.43 -3.74
N SER A 208 -17.25 6.60 -3.57
CA SER A 208 -17.73 7.85 -4.16
C SER A 208 -17.50 7.90 -5.67
N MET A 209 -16.30 7.53 -6.11
CA MET A 209 -15.90 7.63 -7.52
C MET A 209 -16.49 6.51 -8.37
N GLU A 210 -16.51 5.26 -7.89
CA GLU A 210 -17.10 4.14 -8.61
C GLU A 210 -18.60 4.37 -8.87
N LYS A 211 -19.31 4.99 -7.93
CA LYS A 211 -20.70 5.41 -8.11
C LYS A 211 -20.86 6.49 -9.19
N ARG A 212 -19.99 7.51 -9.19
CA ARG A 212 -20.06 8.65 -10.13
C ARG A 212 -19.65 8.26 -11.55
N LEU A 213 -18.64 7.40 -11.67
CA LEU A 213 -18.15 6.89 -12.94
C LEU A 213 -18.95 5.69 -13.46
N ALA A 214 -19.89 5.17 -12.65
CA ALA A 214 -20.64 3.96 -12.93
C ALA A 214 -19.75 2.76 -13.31
N GLN A 215 -18.55 2.67 -12.74
CA GLN A 215 -17.60 1.58 -13.00
C GLN A 215 -16.67 1.34 -11.80
N PRO A 216 -16.19 0.11 -11.57
CA PRO A 216 -15.15 -0.16 -10.58
C PRO A 216 -13.80 0.48 -10.96
N LEU A 217 -13.01 0.93 -9.98
CA LEU A 217 -11.67 1.51 -10.21
C LEU A 217 -10.57 0.46 -10.15
N THR A 218 -9.62 0.44 -11.06
CA THR A 218 -8.41 -0.40 -10.91
C THR A 218 -7.72 -0.12 -9.57
N ARG A 219 -7.35 -1.16 -8.82
CA ARG A 219 -6.64 -1.04 -7.54
C ARG A 219 -5.30 -1.74 -7.64
N ASP A 220 -4.25 -1.10 -7.15
CA ASP A 220 -2.96 -1.76 -6.94
C ASP A 220 -3.02 -2.52 -5.61
N ALA A 221 -3.59 -3.73 -5.68
CA ALA A 221 -3.75 -4.64 -4.57
C ALA A 221 -3.16 -6.01 -4.94
N LEU A 222 -3.01 -6.89 -3.95
CA LEU A 222 -2.33 -8.17 -4.19
C LEU A 222 -3.19 -9.20 -4.92
N TYR A 223 -4.52 -9.18 -4.69
CA TYR A 223 -5.49 -10.12 -5.27
C TYR A 223 -5.14 -11.61 -5.09
N LEU A 224 -4.47 -11.94 -3.99
CA LEU A 224 -4.01 -13.30 -3.70
C LEU A 224 -5.14 -14.20 -3.20
N TRP A 225 -6.18 -13.63 -2.57
CA TRP A 225 -7.34 -14.37 -2.10
C TRP A 225 -8.49 -14.35 -3.13
N PRO A 226 -9.18 -15.48 -3.36
CA PRO A 226 -10.22 -15.56 -4.38
C PRO A 226 -11.41 -14.63 -4.10
N ASN A 227 -11.68 -14.33 -2.83
CA ASN A 227 -12.77 -13.42 -2.46
C ASN A 227 -12.53 -11.99 -2.98
N ASP A 228 -11.29 -11.50 -2.93
CA ASP A 228 -10.95 -10.15 -3.41
C ASP A 228 -11.14 -10.06 -4.92
N VAL A 229 -10.71 -11.11 -5.63
CA VAL A 229 -10.90 -11.26 -7.08
C VAL A 229 -12.39 -11.34 -7.41
N LYS A 230 -13.14 -12.21 -6.72
CA LYS A 230 -14.58 -12.40 -6.93
C LYS A 230 -15.36 -11.11 -6.71
N GLN A 231 -15.08 -10.37 -5.64
CA GLN A 231 -15.71 -9.08 -5.37
C GLN A 231 -15.44 -8.10 -6.51
N LYS A 232 -14.19 -8.05 -7.01
CA LYS A 232 -13.82 -7.14 -8.09
C LYS A 232 -14.51 -7.50 -9.40
N ILE A 233 -14.47 -8.78 -9.80
CA ILE A 233 -15.16 -9.30 -11.00
C ILE A 233 -16.66 -9.00 -10.91
N THR A 234 -17.30 -9.29 -9.77
CA THR A 234 -18.74 -9.01 -9.56
C THR A 234 -19.06 -7.54 -9.76
N GLY A 235 -18.18 -6.63 -9.31
CA GLY A 235 -18.31 -5.20 -9.56
C GLY A 235 -18.28 -4.86 -11.04
N VAL A 236 -17.39 -5.48 -11.81
CA VAL A 236 -17.27 -5.28 -13.27
C VAL A 236 -18.49 -5.84 -13.99
N THR A 237 -18.93 -7.06 -13.65
CA THR A 237 -20.10 -7.71 -14.26
C THR A 237 -21.36 -6.84 -14.18
N LYS A 238 -21.56 -6.12 -13.07
CA LYS A 238 -22.76 -5.28 -12.85
C LYS A 238 -22.88 -4.09 -13.80
N VAL A 239 -21.77 -3.62 -14.36
CA VAL A 239 -21.71 -2.39 -15.16
C VAL A 239 -21.25 -2.63 -16.58
N SER A 240 -20.71 -3.82 -16.86
CA SER A 240 -20.09 -4.16 -18.12
C SER A 240 -21.13 -4.43 -19.20
N THR A 241 -20.91 -3.85 -20.38
CA THR A 241 -21.68 -4.10 -21.60
C THR A 241 -20.90 -4.94 -22.62
N GLY A 242 -19.69 -5.38 -22.26
CA GLY A 242 -18.77 -6.14 -23.13
C GLY A 242 -17.40 -6.35 -22.49
N PRO A 243 -16.44 -6.99 -23.18
CA PRO A 243 -15.14 -7.30 -22.59
C PRO A 243 -14.36 -6.06 -22.18
N ASN A 244 -14.14 -5.89 -20.87
CA ASN A 244 -13.48 -4.72 -20.27
C ASN A 244 -12.61 -5.06 -19.05
N LEU A 245 -12.36 -6.35 -18.80
CA LEU A 245 -11.50 -6.81 -17.71
C LEU A 245 -10.13 -7.24 -18.26
N ASN A 246 -9.06 -6.63 -17.76
CA ASN A 246 -7.69 -7.09 -17.97
C ASN A 246 -7.25 -7.87 -16.72
N PHE A 247 -6.88 -9.14 -16.88
CA PHE A 247 -6.47 -9.98 -15.75
C PHE A 247 -5.04 -10.49 -15.94
N HIS A 248 -4.12 -10.05 -15.08
CA HIS A 248 -2.72 -10.44 -15.13
C HIS A 248 -2.32 -11.13 -13.82
N ASP A 249 -1.93 -12.40 -13.85
CA ASP A 249 -1.38 -13.14 -12.70
C ASP A 249 0.13 -13.30 -12.88
N ILE A 250 0.89 -12.93 -11.87
CA ILE A 250 2.34 -12.95 -11.88
C ILE A 250 2.84 -13.78 -10.70
N GLN A 251 3.54 -14.87 -11.00
CA GLN A 251 4.28 -15.64 -10.00
C GLN A 251 5.77 -15.35 -10.11
N VAL A 252 6.38 -15.03 -8.98
CA VAL A 252 7.84 -14.94 -8.86
C VAL A 252 8.26 -15.84 -7.71
N ASP A 253 9.44 -16.45 -7.81
CA ASP A 253 9.98 -17.27 -6.73
C ASP A 253 10.27 -16.42 -5.48
N LEU A 254 10.29 -17.05 -4.31
CA LEU A 254 10.40 -16.30 -3.05
C LEU A 254 11.75 -15.56 -2.92
N THR A 255 12.83 -16.11 -3.48
CA THR A 255 14.17 -15.49 -3.43
C THR A 255 14.17 -14.16 -4.19
N THR A 256 13.64 -14.20 -5.41
CA THR A 256 13.53 -13.03 -6.28
C THR A 256 12.54 -12.00 -5.73
N LEU A 257 11.53 -12.42 -4.95
CA LEU A 257 10.67 -11.48 -4.23
C LEU A 257 11.38 -10.78 -3.06
N CYS A 258 12.30 -11.45 -2.36
CA CYS A 258 13.02 -10.89 -1.22
C CYS A 258 13.96 -9.75 -1.62
N CYS A 259 14.69 -9.90 -2.73
CA CYS A 259 15.75 -8.96 -3.12
C CYS A 259 15.23 -7.53 -3.38
N PRO A 260 14.13 -7.31 -4.12
CA PRO A 260 13.56 -5.98 -4.29
C PRO A 260 13.03 -5.38 -2.99
N ILE A 261 12.53 -6.19 -2.04
CA ILE A 261 12.12 -5.65 -0.73
C ILE A 261 13.32 -5.06 0.02
N LEU A 262 14.48 -5.71 -0.04
CA LEU A 262 15.72 -5.17 0.57
C LEU A 262 16.24 -3.91 -0.14
N LYS A 263 15.88 -3.71 -1.42
CA LYS A 263 16.19 -2.52 -2.21
C LYS A 263 15.25 -1.34 -1.92
N ARG A 264 14.04 -1.61 -1.41
CA ARG A 264 13.05 -0.57 -1.15
C ARG A 264 13.55 0.50 -0.19
N GLY A 265 13.21 1.75 -0.49
CA GLY A 265 13.41 2.87 0.41
C GLY A 265 12.51 2.80 1.64
N THR A 266 12.73 3.69 2.61
CA THR A 266 11.90 3.78 3.82
C THR A 266 10.50 4.37 3.58
N ASP A 267 10.30 4.90 2.37
CA ASP A 267 9.07 5.48 1.82
C ASP A 267 8.25 4.45 1.01
N GLU A 268 8.76 3.24 0.85
CA GLU A 268 8.04 2.13 0.25
C GLU A 268 7.63 1.11 1.31
N ALA A 269 6.60 0.30 1.02
CA ALA A 269 6.17 -0.75 1.94
C ALA A 269 7.27 -1.81 2.12
N VAL A 270 7.94 -1.80 3.26
CA VAL A 270 8.87 -2.86 3.69
C VAL A 270 8.13 -3.88 4.55
N MET A 271 8.57 -5.13 4.51
CA MET A 271 7.99 -6.22 5.30
C MET A 271 9.04 -7.26 5.64
N ASN A 272 8.83 -7.99 6.73
CA ASN A 272 9.71 -9.08 7.10
C ASN A 272 9.42 -10.36 6.28
N PHE A 273 10.29 -11.35 6.43
CA PHE A 273 10.23 -12.60 5.68
C PHE A 273 8.94 -13.39 5.94
N ASP A 274 8.47 -13.45 7.19
CA ASP A 274 7.28 -14.21 7.56
C ASP A 274 6.01 -13.65 6.89
N VAL A 275 5.93 -12.33 6.72
CA VAL A 275 4.82 -11.69 5.99
C VAL A 275 4.92 -11.96 4.49
N LEU A 276 6.11 -11.78 3.90
CA LEU A 276 6.31 -11.99 2.46
C LEU A 276 6.08 -13.45 2.04
N SER A 277 6.60 -14.41 2.81
CA SER A 277 6.41 -15.85 2.56
C SER A 277 4.94 -16.27 2.63
N ARG A 278 4.13 -15.68 3.51
CA ARG A 278 2.68 -15.90 3.52
C ARG A 278 2.00 -15.41 2.24
N PHE A 279 2.40 -14.26 1.70
CA PHE A 279 1.87 -13.76 0.43
C PHE A 279 2.30 -14.63 -0.75
N PHE A 280 3.55 -15.09 -0.76
CA PHE A 280 4.03 -16.07 -1.74
C PHE A 280 3.20 -17.36 -1.69
N SER A 281 3.03 -17.95 -0.50
CA SER A 281 2.22 -19.16 -0.28
C SER A 281 0.78 -18.97 -0.76
N ALA A 282 0.13 -17.88 -0.34
CA ALA A 282 -1.24 -17.56 -0.75
C ALA A 282 -1.38 -17.40 -2.28
N GLY A 283 -0.34 -16.88 -2.94
CA GLY A 283 -0.26 -16.76 -4.39
C GLY A 283 -0.37 -18.10 -5.11
N LEU A 284 0.29 -19.14 -4.59
CA LEU A 284 0.25 -20.49 -5.14
C LEU A 284 -1.01 -21.24 -4.69
N GLU A 285 -1.31 -21.23 -3.40
CA GLU A 285 -2.40 -22.02 -2.81
C GLU A 285 -3.79 -21.68 -3.34
N HIS A 286 -4.02 -20.41 -3.68
CA HIS A 286 -5.32 -19.92 -4.15
C HIS A 286 -5.42 -19.75 -5.67
N ARG A 287 -4.35 -20.06 -6.42
CA ARG A 287 -4.31 -19.84 -7.87
C ARG A 287 -5.40 -20.59 -8.60
N ASN A 288 -5.58 -21.89 -8.34
CA ASN A 288 -6.59 -22.70 -9.03
C ASN A 288 -8.02 -22.17 -8.81
N GLN A 289 -8.34 -21.73 -7.60
CA GLN A 289 -9.65 -21.14 -7.29
C GLN A 289 -9.84 -19.82 -8.03
N THR A 290 -8.78 -19.00 -8.10
CA THR A 290 -8.79 -17.74 -8.85
C THR A 290 -8.94 -17.99 -10.36
N MET A 291 -8.23 -18.97 -10.91
CA MET A 291 -8.32 -19.34 -12.32
C MET A 291 -9.70 -19.89 -12.69
N ALA A 292 -10.32 -20.68 -11.82
CA ALA A 292 -11.70 -21.11 -12.00
C ALA A 292 -12.66 -19.90 -12.09
N LEU A 293 -12.52 -18.93 -11.17
CA LEU A 293 -13.31 -17.69 -11.22
C LEU A 293 -13.10 -16.90 -12.52
N VAL A 294 -11.86 -16.80 -13.00
CA VAL A 294 -11.53 -16.12 -14.26
C VAL A 294 -12.16 -16.85 -15.45
N LYS A 295 -12.07 -18.18 -15.48
CA LYS A 295 -12.66 -19.02 -16.53
C LYS A 295 -14.19 -18.91 -16.56
N ASP A 296 -14.83 -18.94 -15.39
CA ASP A 296 -16.29 -18.77 -15.26
C ASP A 296 -16.77 -17.38 -15.73
N ASN A 297 -15.86 -16.39 -15.80
CA ASN A 297 -16.14 -15.02 -16.21
C ASN A 297 -15.37 -14.61 -17.47
N GLN A 298 -14.97 -15.58 -18.31
CA GLN A 298 -14.13 -15.36 -19.49
C GLN A 298 -14.74 -14.38 -20.51
N SER A 299 -16.06 -14.26 -20.57
CA SER A 299 -16.76 -13.30 -21.44
C SER A 299 -16.48 -11.83 -21.11
N LEU A 300 -16.04 -11.53 -19.88
CA LEU A 300 -15.64 -10.18 -19.46
C LEU A 300 -14.20 -9.86 -19.85
N LEU A 301 -13.38 -10.88 -20.14
CA LEU A 301 -11.95 -10.72 -20.36
C LEU A 301 -11.67 -10.06 -21.70
N LYS A 302 -11.06 -8.88 -21.63
CA LYS A 302 -10.39 -8.25 -22.76
C LYS A 302 -9.00 -8.84 -22.93
N GLU A 303 -8.29 -9.02 -21.81
CA GLU A 303 -6.95 -9.62 -21.75
C GLU A 303 -6.85 -10.58 -20.56
N TYR A 304 -6.11 -11.67 -20.75
CA TYR A 304 -5.64 -12.54 -19.67
C TYR A 304 -4.19 -12.91 -19.92
N SER A 305 -3.37 -12.87 -18.87
CA SER A 305 -2.02 -13.44 -18.88
C SER A 305 -1.68 -14.06 -17.52
N LEU A 306 -1.07 -15.25 -17.56
CA LEU A 306 -0.32 -15.82 -16.45
C LEU A 306 1.16 -15.78 -16.81
N SER A 307 1.97 -15.16 -15.97
CA SER A 307 3.42 -15.09 -16.13
C SER A 307 4.12 -15.68 -14.91
N ALA A 308 5.30 -16.23 -15.12
CA ALA A 308 6.12 -16.80 -14.07
C ALA A 308 7.59 -16.47 -14.23
N TRP A 309 8.31 -16.38 -13.12
CA TRP A 309 9.75 -16.29 -13.13
C TRP A 309 10.38 -17.65 -13.43
N ASP A 310 11.20 -17.73 -14.47
CA ASP A 310 11.90 -18.97 -14.88
C ASP A 310 13.26 -19.17 -14.18
N GLY A 311 13.64 -18.27 -13.27
CA GLY A 311 14.95 -18.18 -12.65
C GLY A 311 15.79 -17.01 -13.16
N THR A 312 15.46 -16.47 -14.34
CA THR A 312 16.22 -15.37 -14.97
C THR A 312 15.35 -14.21 -15.42
N LYS A 313 14.12 -14.47 -15.85
CA LYS A 313 13.16 -13.47 -16.32
C LYS A 313 11.72 -13.93 -16.12
N ASN A 314 10.79 -12.99 -16.26
CA ASN A 314 9.37 -13.32 -16.36
C ASN A 314 9.07 -13.87 -17.76
N VAL A 315 8.49 -15.06 -17.81
CA VAL A 315 8.02 -15.74 -19.03
C VAL A 315 6.50 -15.86 -19.02
N LEU A 316 5.91 -15.86 -20.21
CA LEU A 316 4.47 -15.99 -20.38
C LEU A 316 4.07 -17.48 -20.39
N VAL A 317 3.22 -17.86 -19.45
CA VAL A 317 2.82 -19.26 -19.19
C VAL A 317 1.46 -19.57 -19.80
N ALA A 318 0.51 -18.64 -19.69
CA ALA A 318 -0.79 -18.75 -20.34
C ALA A 318 -1.31 -17.37 -20.75
N GLN A 319 -2.16 -17.32 -21.79
CA GLN A 319 -2.74 -16.07 -22.28
C GLN A 319 -4.14 -16.27 -22.87
N LEU A 320 -4.93 -15.19 -22.93
CA LEU A 320 -6.12 -15.14 -23.77
C LEU A 320 -5.71 -15.04 -25.24
N GLU A 321 -6.13 -15.98 -26.07
CA GLU A 321 -5.91 -15.87 -27.51
C GLU A 321 -6.80 -14.77 -28.11
N PRO A 322 -6.26 -13.85 -28.94
CA PRO A 322 -6.99 -12.69 -29.44
C PRO A 322 -8.28 -13.05 -30.20
N TYR A 323 -8.25 -14.14 -30.99
CA TYR A 323 -9.32 -14.53 -31.91
C TYR A 323 -10.31 -15.53 -31.32
N SER A 324 -9.82 -16.65 -30.78
CA SER A 324 -10.69 -17.69 -30.21
C SER A 324 -11.26 -17.30 -28.85
N LYS A 325 -10.67 -16.28 -28.22
CA LYS A 325 -10.93 -15.89 -26.82
C LYS A 325 -10.71 -17.02 -25.83
N ALA A 326 -10.05 -18.11 -26.22
CA ALA A 326 -9.72 -19.22 -25.33
C ALA A 326 -8.45 -18.89 -24.54
N ILE A 327 -8.37 -19.36 -23.30
CA ILE A 327 -7.13 -19.33 -22.54
C ILE A 327 -6.25 -20.48 -23.02
N VAL A 328 -5.05 -20.17 -23.53
CA VAL A 328 -4.09 -21.14 -24.05
C VAL A 328 -2.86 -21.16 -23.16
N VAL A 329 -2.46 -22.36 -22.75
CA VAL A 329 -1.20 -22.62 -22.02
C VAL A 329 -0.06 -22.71 -23.04
N LYS A 330 0.98 -21.91 -22.82
CA LYS A 330 2.18 -21.83 -23.67
C LYS A 330 3.32 -22.72 -23.17
N ASP A 331 3.42 -22.89 -21.85
CA ASP A 331 4.39 -23.77 -21.20
C ASP A 331 3.65 -24.66 -20.19
N GLN A 332 3.46 -25.93 -20.54
CA GLN A 332 2.72 -26.87 -19.70
C GLN A 332 3.48 -27.23 -18.42
N ALA A 333 4.81 -27.34 -18.47
CA ALA A 333 5.61 -27.73 -17.33
C ALA A 333 5.58 -26.66 -16.23
N ILE A 334 5.76 -25.39 -16.61
CA ILE A 334 5.64 -24.27 -15.68
C ILE A 334 4.18 -24.10 -15.23
N PHE A 335 3.21 -24.25 -16.13
CA PHE A 335 1.81 -24.16 -15.75
C PHE A 335 1.43 -25.19 -14.69
N ASP A 336 1.86 -26.45 -14.86
CA ASP A 336 1.60 -27.53 -13.93
C ASP A 336 2.30 -27.26 -12.59
N SER A 337 3.53 -26.74 -12.57
CA SER A 337 4.22 -26.41 -11.31
C SER A 337 3.54 -25.28 -10.53
N LEU A 338 2.91 -24.33 -11.22
CA LEU A 338 2.20 -23.20 -10.59
C LEU A 338 0.81 -23.55 -10.06
N THR A 339 0.22 -24.63 -10.60
CA THR A 339 -1.17 -25.04 -10.33
C THR A 339 -1.25 -26.33 -9.51
N ALA A 340 -0.20 -27.14 -9.49
CA ALA A 340 -0.03 -28.22 -8.53
C ALA A 340 0.07 -27.61 -7.13
N ARG A 341 -1.03 -27.67 -6.37
CA ARG A 341 -1.11 -27.15 -5.00
C ARG A 341 -0.34 -28.05 -4.04
N ASP A 342 0.97 -28.08 -4.19
CA ASP A 342 1.89 -28.87 -3.36
C ASP A 342 2.34 -28.05 -2.15
N LYS A 343 1.68 -28.27 -1.02
CA LYS A 343 1.99 -27.58 0.24
C LYS A 343 3.40 -27.91 0.75
N ASP A 344 3.88 -29.12 0.48
CA ASP A 344 5.19 -29.56 0.96
C ASP A 344 6.29 -28.91 0.13
N ALA A 345 6.11 -28.82 -1.19
CA ALA A 345 7.02 -28.07 -2.06
C ALA A 345 7.07 -26.57 -1.71
N ILE A 346 5.90 -25.94 -1.48
CA ILE A 346 5.82 -24.52 -1.06
C ILE A 346 6.57 -24.33 0.27
N LYS A 347 6.33 -25.21 1.25
CA LYS A 347 7.00 -25.16 2.54
C LYS A 347 8.51 -25.36 2.41
N ALA A 348 8.95 -26.31 1.58
CA ALA A 348 10.36 -26.56 1.33
C ALA A 348 11.05 -25.35 0.70
N GLU A 349 10.41 -24.64 -0.24
CA GLU A 349 10.95 -23.39 -0.78
C GLU A 349 11.04 -22.31 0.31
N ILE A 350 9.99 -22.13 1.11
CA ILE A 350 10.00 -21.14 2.21
C ILE A 350 11.14 -21.44 3.19
N ASP A 351 11.29 -22.68 3.63
CA ASP A 351 12.33 -23.08 4.58
C ASP A 351 13.74 -22.89 3.96
N ARG A 352 13.93 -23.28 2.70
CA ARG A 352 15.19 -23.09 1.97
C ARG A 352 15.57 -21.61 1.85
N VAL A 353 14.64 -20.75 1.41
CA VAL A 353 14.94 -19.32 1.18
C VAL A 353 15.13 -18.60 2.51
N ARG A 354 14.37 -18.94 3.55
CA ARG A 354 14.50 -18.36 4.89
C ARG A 354 15.94 -18.40 5.41
N ASP A 355 16.57 -19.55 5.20
CA ASP A 355 17.87 -19.89 5.78
C ASP A 355 19.02 -19.70 4.77
N THR A 356 18.73 -19.23 3.55
CA THR A 356 19.74 -18.87 2.55
C THR A 356 20.53 -17.64 3.04
N VAL A 357 21.85 -17.77 3.06
CA VAL A 357 22.79 -16.70 3.42
C VAL A 357 23.04 -15.79 2.22
N ILE A 358 22.98 -14.48 2.44
CA ILE A 358 23.36 -13.47 1.46
C ILE A 358 24.89 -13.37 1.47
N ASP A 359 25.55 -14.12 0.62
CA ASP A 359 27.01 -14.09 0.43
C ASP A 359 27.39 -13.60 -0.98
N THR A 360 28.69 -13.50 -1.26
CA THR A 360 29.20 -13.08 -2.57
C THR A 360 28.69 -13.99 -3.69
N HIS A 361 28.65 -15.30 -3.46
CA HIS A 361 28.21 -16.26 -4.47
C HIS A 361 26.73 -16.08 -4.81
N PHE A 362 25.87 -15.87 -3.81
CA PHE A 362 24.47 -15.56 -3.99
C PHE A 362 24.29 -14.26 -4.79
N ILE A 363 24.96 -13.19 -4.40
CA ILE A 363 24.85 -11.87 -5.04
C ILE A 363 25.25 -11.95 -6.51
N ASP A 364 26.37 -12.61 -6.80
CA ASP A 364 26.87 -12.76 -8.17
C ASP A 364 25.90 -13.59 -9.01
N THR A 365 25.37 -14.69 -8.46
CA THR A 365 24.39 -15.55 -9.14
C THR A 365 23.08 -14.83 -9.43
N PHE A 366 22.53 -14.11 -8.44
CA PHE A 366 21.27 -13.38 -8.59
C PHE A 366 21.39 -12.22 -9.59
N THR A 367 22.54 -11.56 -9.65
CA THR A 367 22.73 -10.37 -10.50
C THR A 367 23.26 -10.69 -11.90
N ALA A 368 23.81 -11.88 -12.12
CA ALA A 368 24.32 -12.32 -13.43
C ALA A 368 23.35 -12.17 -14.62
N PRO A 369 22.03 -12.47 -14.51
CA PRO A 369 21.11 -12.34 -15.63
C PRO A 369 20.61 -10.91 -15.87
N LEU A 370 20.94 -9.95 -15.00
CA LEU A 370 20.45 -8.59 -15.06
C LEU A 370 21.36 -7.69 -15.90
N ALA A 371 20.79 -6.64 -16.50
CA ALA A 371 21.59 -5.58 -17.11
C ALA A 371 22.47 -4.86 -16.06
N ASP A 372 23.56 -4.22 -16.51
CA ASP A 372 24.61 -3.67 -15.64
C ASP A 372 24.09 -2.71 -14.56
N GLU A 373 23.21 -1.77 -14.93
CA GLU A 373 22.69 -0.78 -13.99
C GLU A 373 21.80 -1.43 -12.89
N PRO A 374 20.78 -2.23 -13.21
CA PRO A 374 20.05 -3.01 -12.21
C PRO A 374 20.95 -3.94 -11.38
N ALA A 375 21.91 -4.62 -12.02
CA ALA A 375 22.83 -5.53 -11.36
C ALA A 375 23.64 -4.79 -10.29
N ASN A 376 24.25 -3.66 -10.63
CA ASN A 376 25.05 -2.86 -9.71
C ASN A 376 24.22 -2.31 -8.54
N ALA A 377 22.99 -1.87 -8.80
CA ALA A 377 22.09 -1.44 -7.74
C ALA A 377 21.78 -2.58 -6.74
N PHE A 378 21.51 -3.79 -7.23
CA PHE A 378 21.28 -4.95 -6.37
C PHE A 378 22.55 -5.40 -5.63
N ARG A 379 23.72 -5.41 -6.28
CA ARG A 379 25.00 -5.71 -5.61
C ARG A 379 25.23 -4.79 -4.42
N SER A 380 25.06 -3.48 -4.62
CA SER A 380 25.23 -2.49 -3.56
C SER A 380 24.27 -2.72 -2.39
N VAL A 381 23.01 -2.97 -2.67
CA VAL A 381 21.97 -3.16 -1.64
C VAL A 381 22.19 -4.46 -0.88
N LEU A 382 22.37 -5.57 -1.58
CA LEU A 382 22.51 -6.89 -0.97
C LEU A 382 23.81 -7.01 -0.15
N SER A 383 24.88 -6.33 -0.57
CA SER A 383 26.14 -6.27 0.18
C SER A 383 25.99 -5.64 1.57
N ALA A 384 25.00 -4.74 1.77
CA ALA A 384 24.71 -4.17 3.09
C ALA A 384 24.17 -5.20 4.10
N TYR A 385 23.77 -6.38 3.62
CA TYR A 385 23.25 -7.49 4.40
C TYR A 385 24.13 -8.75 4.32
N MET A 386 25.38 -8.59 3.85
CA MET A 386 26.28 -9.72 3.65
C MET A 386 26.51 -10.51 4.94
N GLY A 387 26.43 -11.84 4.84
CA GLY A 387 26.55 -12.76 5.98
C GLY A 387 25.27 -12.98 6.79
N MET A 388 24.19 -12.25 6.48
CA MET A 388 22.87 -12.49 7.07
C MET A 388 22.06 -13.47 6.24
N THR A 389 21.15 -14.21 6.87
CA THR A 389 20.10 -14.92 6.13
C THR A 389 19.01 -13.97 5.64
N PHE A 390 18.21 -14.36 4.65
CA PHE A 390 17.06 -13.54 4.22
C PHE A 390 16.11 -13.18 5.36
N LYS A 391 15.86 -14.12 6.29
CA LYS A 391 15.05 -13.85 7.48
C LYS A 391 15.61 -12.68 8.30
N GLN A 392 16.91 -12.73 8.59
CA GLN A 392 17.60 -11.70 9.38
C GLN A 392 17.65 -10.36 8.65
N ALA A 393 18.00 -10.37 7.36
CA ALA A 393 18.12 -9.18 6.54
C ALA A 393 16.78 -8.43 6.42
N LEU A 394 15.69 -9.14 6.12
CA LEU A 394 14.36 -8.54 6.00
C LEU A 394 13.80 -8.06 7.34
N GLU A 395 14.04 -8.79 8.42
CA GLU A 395 13.67 -8.34 9.76
C GLU A 395 14.38 -7.02 10.11
N GLN A 396 15.70 -6.95 9.90
CA GLN A 396 16.47 -5.72 10.12
C GLN A 396 16.03 -4.57 9.20
N HIS A 397 15.77 -4.85 7.91
CA HIS A 397 15.33 -3.83 6.96
C HIS A 397 13.95 -3.27 7.31
N SER A 398 13.02 -4.13 7.74
CA SER A 398 11.66 -3.73 8.12
C SER A 398 11.60 -2.83 9.35
N GLN A 399 12.65 -2.83 10.18
CA GLN A 399 12.77 -1.99 11.37
C GLN A 399 13.38 -0.60 11.08
N ARG A 400 13.82 -0.34 9.85
CA ARG A 400 14.38 0.97 9.47
C ARG A 400 13.30 2.04 9.58
N LYS A 401 13.57 3.08 10.35
CA LYS A 401 12.66 4.23 10.50
C LYS A 401 12.67 5.09 9.23
N PRO A 402 11.54 5.68 8.83
CA PRO A 402 11.51 6.70 7.78
C PRO A 402 12.52 7.79 8.08
N VAL A 403 13.49 7.99 7.19
CA VAL A 403 14.34 9.17 7.26
C VAL A 403 13.43 10.36 6.99
N VAL A 404 13.35 11.29 7.94
CA VAL A 404 12.60 12.55 7.78
C VAL A 404 13.28 13.35 6.68
N THR A 405 12.92 13.09 5.44
CA THR A 405 13.31 13.88 4.29
C THR A 405 12.16 14.83 4.00
N SER A 406 12.40 16.12 4.18
CA SER A 406 11.43 17.14 3.78
C SER A 406 11.18 17.04 2.28
N ILE A 407 10.00 17.48 1.84
CA ILE A 407 9.66 17.59 0.41
C ILE A 407 10.75 18.37 -0.34
N ALA A 408 11.33 19.40 0.28
CA ALA A 408 12.43 20.16 -0.30
C ALA A 408 13.64 19.26 -0.62
N SER A 409 14.00 18.32 0.25
CA SER A 409 15.08 17.37 -0.03
C SER A 409 14.72 16.37 -1.14
N ARG A 410 13.47 15.88 -1.19
CA ARG A 410 13.02 14.92 -2.22
C ARG A 410 12.91 15.53 -3.62
N VAL A 411 12.44 16.78 -3.70
CA VAL A 411 12.39 17.57 -4.94
C VAL A 411 13.80 17.93 -5.41
N LEU A 412 14.72 18.23 -4.48
CA LEU A 412 16.13 18.51 -4.82
C LEU A 412 16.90 17.25 -5.25
N THR A 413 16.52 16.05 -4.81
CA THR A 413 17.15 14.77 -5.23
C THR A 413 16.53 14.14 -6.48
N GLY A 414 15.53 14.77 -7.12
CA GLY A 414 14.95 14.28 -8.37
C GLY A 414 14.16 12.97 -8.27
N VAL A 415 13.79 12.54 -7.06
CA VAL A 415 12.99 11.33 -6.85
C VAL A 415 11.51 11.71 -6.92
N VAL A 416 11.03 11.94 -8.13
CA VAL A 416 9.59 11.87 -8.43
C VAL A 416 9.30 10.41 -8.79
N PRO A 417 8.43 9.70 -8.07
CA PRO A 417 8.02 8.37 -8.50
C PRO A 417 7.22 8.52 -9.79
N GLY A 418 7.70 7.85 -10.84
CA GLY A 418 6.96 7.58 -12.08
C GLY A 418 6.44 6.15 -12.13
#